data_AF-A0A257W0B7-F1
#
_entry.id   AF-A0A257W0B7-F1
#
_cell.length_a   1.000
_cell.length_b   1.000
_cell.length_c   1.000
_cell.angle_alpha   90.00
_cell.angle_beta   90.00
_cell.angle_gamma   90.00
#
_symmetry.space_group_name_H-M   'P 1'
#
loop_
_entity.id
_entity.type
_entity.pdbx_description
1 polymer ?
#
loop_
_entity_poly.entity_id
_entity_poly.type
_entity_poly.pdbx_seq_one_letter_code
_entity_poly.pdbx_strand_id
1 'polypeptide(L)'
;MFREPLNGEDCLLPIRREQRHPMTGYQTVIDSLIQLHELPGELLGGDRAVGLPAHQVTPTLAEQVVREIAEAHGIKLGRIVEAFDQRIQGIVDGWATAIDGSRAERLGLPTPQPLKAIVEQYVQDFV
;
A
#
# COMPACT_ATOMS: atom_id res chain seq x y z
N MET A 1 9.11 -2.82 4.53
CA MET A 1 9.95 -2.10 3.56
C MET A 1 9.74 -0.59 3.53
N PHE A 2 8.56 -0.07 3.91
CA PHE A 2 8.38 1.39 4.12
C PHE A 2 8.80 1.78 5.53
N ARG A 3 8.12 1.19 6.53
CA ARG A 3 8.26 1.52 7.94
C ARG A 3 9.67 1.38 8.49
N GLU A 4 10.28 0.19 8.37
CA GLU A 4 11.57 -0.08 8.99
C GLU A 4 12.66 0.86 8.44
N PRO A 5 12.83 1.01 7.10
CA PRO A 5 13.83 1.95 6.58
C PRO A 5 13.57 3.40 6.98
N LEU A 6 12.31 3.86 6.99
CA LEU A 6 11.97 5.21 7.45
C LEU A 6 12.27 5.44 8.94
N ASN A 7 12.34 4.37 9.75
CA ASN A 7 12.75 4.45 11.15
C ASN A 7 14.27 4.25 11.36
N GLY A 8 15.06 4.24 10.28
CA GLY A 8 16.50 3.98 10.37
C GLY A 8 16.87 2.50 10.58
N GLU A 9 15.91 1.58 10.49
CA GLU A 9 16.10 0.14 10.70
C GLU A 9 16.26 -0.61 9.37
N ASP A 10 17.15 -1.61 9.37
CA ASP A 10 17.34 -2.46 8.19
C ASP A 10 16.11 -3.35 7.93
N CYS A 11 15.66 -3.38 6.67
CA CYS A 11 14.55 -4.20 6.21
C CYS A 11 15.05 -5.31 5.29
N LEU A 12 14.86 -6.56 5.69
CA LEU A 12 15.13 -7.71 4.85
C LEU A 12 14.01 -7.85 3.80
N LEU A 13 14.35 -7.84 2.51
CA LEU A 13 13.41 -8.00 1.39
C LEU A 13 13.41 -9.47 0.93
N PRO A 14 12.34 -10.25 1.23
CA PRO A 14 12.32 -11.69 0.94
C PRO A 14 11.83 -12.06 -0.45
N ILE A 15 11.47 -11.07 -1.28
CA ILE A 15 10.81 -11.25 -2.57
C ILE A 15 11.53 -10.49 -3.67
N ARG A 16 11.25 -10.83 -4.93
CA ARG A 16 11.81 -10.16 -6.10
C ARG A 16 11.43 -8.67 -6.13
N ARG A 17 12.37 -7.84 -6.58
CA ARG A 17 12.21 -6.38 -6.70
C ARG A 17 11.04 -5.92 -7.56
N GLU A 18 10.63 -6.74 -8.52
CA GLU A 18 9.53 -6.46 -9.45
C GLU A 18 8.22 -7.16 -9.08
N GLN A 19 8.15 -7.78 -7.89
CA GLN A 19 6.91 -8.37 -7.41
C GLN A 19 5.86 -7.26 -7.18
N ARG A 20 4.76 -7.34 -7.93
CA ARG A 20 3.67 -6.36 -7.88
C ARG A 20 2.70 -6.68 -6.75
N HIS A 21 2.33 -5.65 -5.99
CA HIS A 21 1.32 -5.73 -4.94
C HIS A 21 0.31 -4.59 -5.08
N PRO A 22 -0.99 -4.87 -4.94
CA PRO A 22 -1.98 -3.83 -4.77
C PRO A 22 -1.78 -3.17 -3.39
N MET A 23 -1.65 -1.84 -3.36
CA MET A 23 -1.51 -1.06 -2.13
C MET A 23 -2.41 0.18 -2.15
N THR A 24 -2.99 0.50 -0.99
CA THR A 24 -3.78 1.71 -0.74
C THR A 24 -3.30 2.35 0.58
N GLY A 25 -3.66 3.62 0.81
CA GLY A 25 -3.29 4.34 2.03
C GLY A 25 -4.20 3.98 3.21
N TYR A 26 -3.67 3.99 4.44
CA TYR A 26 -4.48 3.70 5.62
C TYR A 26 -5.61 4.73 5.83
N GLN A 27 -5.37 6.00 5.52
CA GLN A 27 -6.42 7.04 5.56
C GLN A 27 -7.54 6.72 4.55
N THR A 28 -7.19 6.38 3.31
CA THR A 28 -8.16 5.94 2.28
C THR A 28 -8.97 4.73 2.76
N VAL A 29 -8.35 3.77 3.44
CA VAL A 29 -9.05 2.61 4.01
C VAL A 29 -10.02 3.03 5.10
N ILE A 30 -9.59 3.88 6.04
CA ILE A 30 -10.45 4.38 7.12
C ILE A 30 -11.67 5.11 6.54
N ASP A 31 -11.45 6.05 5.63
CA ASP A 31 -12.51 6.81 4.96
C ASP A 31 -13.45 5.89 4.19
N SER A 32 -12.90 4.88 3.48
CA SER A 32 -13.70 3.88 2.77
C SER A 32 -14.58 3.06 3.71
N LEU A 33 -14.06 2.67 4.88
CA LEU A 33 -14.81 1.91 5.88
C LEU A 33 -15.94 2.74 6.48
N ILE A 34 -15.69 4.02 6.78
CA ILE A 34 -16.73 4.95 7.27
C ILE A 34 -17.82 5.12 6.22
N GLN A 35 -17.46 5.41 4.97
CA GLN A 35 -18.44 5.58 3.90
C GLN A 35 -19.22 4.30 3.60
N LEU A 36 -18.58 3.13 3.61
CA LEU A 36 -19.26 1.84 3.47
C LEU A 36 -20.24 1.56 4.62
N HIS A 37 -19.92 2.01 5.83
CA HIS A 37 -20.81 1.88 6.97
C HIS A 37 -22.06 2.76 6.84
N GLU A 38 -21.91 3.96 6.28
CA GLU A 38 -23.00 4.93 6.08
C GLU A 38 -23.82 4.68 4.79
N LEU A 39 -23.29 3.88 3.86
CA LEU A 39 -23.92 3.58 2.59
C LEU A 39 -25.24 2.80 2.77
N PRO A 40 -26.35 3.22 2.10
CA PRO A 40 -27.56 2.41 2.05
C PRO A 40 -27.27 0.99 1.56
N GLY A 41 -27.67 0.00 2.36
CA GLY A 41 -27.32 -1.41 2.12
C GLY A 41 -27.84 -1.95 0.79
N GLU A 42 -28.92 -1.38 0.26
CA GLU A 42 -29.50 -1.71 -1.04
C GLU A 42 -28.53 -1.43 -2.20
N LEU A 43 -27.65 -0.43 -2.06
CA LEU A 43 -26.64 -0.10 -3.07
C LEU A 43 -25.52 -1.15 -3.17
N LEU A 44 -25.31 -1.94 -2.12
CA LEU A 44 -24.38 -3.07 -2.16
C LEU A 44 -24.99 -4.29 -2.88
N GLY A 45 -26.31 -4.42 -2.88
CA GLY A 45 -27.00 -5.59 -3.43
C GLY A 45 -26.68 -6.88 -2.64
N GLY A 46 -26.75 -8.02 -3.33
CA GLY A 46 -26.54 -9.34 -2.73
C GLY A 46 -25.08 -9.66 -2.41
N ASP A 47 -24.15 -9.16 -3.22
CA ASP A 47 -22.71 -9.32 -2.98
C ASP A 47 -22.22 -8.21 -2.05
N ARG A 48 -21.86 -8.54 -0.80
CA ARG A 48 -21.41 -7.56 0.19
C ARG A 48 -19.91 -7.30 0.16
N ALA A 49 -19.13 -7.96 -0.69
CA ALA A 49 -17.70 -7.73 -0.80
C ALA A 49 -17.38 -6.55 -1.72
N VAL A 50 -16.58 -5.59 -1.26
CA VAL A 50 -16.14 -4.44 -2.07
C VAL A 50 -14.62 -4.40 -2.08
N GLY A 51 -14.02 -4.58 -3.25
CA GLY A 51 -12.59 -4.35 -3.46
C GLY A 51 -12.30 -2.87 -3.54
N LEU A 52 -11.44 -2.36 -2.65
CA LEU A 52 -11.04 -0.95 -2.67
C LEU A 52 -10.04 -0.67 -3.80
N PRO A 53 -10.04 0.53 -4.39
CA PRO A 53 -9.06 0.89 -5.40
C PRO A 53 -7.65 0.90 -4.80
N ALA A 54 -6.68 0.42 -5.56
CA ALA A 54 -5.31 0.25 -5.11
C ALA A 54 -4.30 0.53 -6.24
N HIS A 55 -3.16 1.11 -5.88
CA HIS A 55 -2.01 1.23 -6.77
C HIS A 55 -1.30 -0.10 -6.91
N GLN A 56 -0.72 -0.37 -8.08
CA GLN A 56 0.20 -1.48 -8.26
C GLN A 56 1.63 -1.03 -7.90
N VAL A 57 2.17 -1.57 -6.81
CA VAL A 57 3.47 -1.16 -6.25
C VAL A 57 4.45 -2.34 -6.27
N THR A 58 5.67 -2.07 -6.74
CA THR A 58 6.81 -3.01 -6.65
C THR A 58 7.79 -2.56 -5.56
N PRO A 59 8.62 -3.47 -5.01
CA PRO A 59 9.70 -3.06 -4.13
C PRO A 59 10.64 -2.01 -4.75
N THR A 60 10.94 -2.07 -6.05
CA THR A 60 11.72 -1.02 -6.74
C THR A 60 11.06 0.36 -6.61
N LEU A 61 9.76 0.45 -6.93
CA LEU A 61 9.02 1.71 -6.84
C LEU A 61 8.91 2.20 -5.39
N ALA A 62 8.64 1.28 -4.46
CA ALA A 62 8.56 1.58 -3.04
C ALA A 62 9.88 2.13 -2.48
N GLU A 63 11.02 1.51 -2.82
CA GLU A 63 12.34 2.00 -2.42
C GLU A 63 12.63 3.39 -2.98
N GLN A 64 12.27 3.65 -4.24
CA GLN A 64 12.41 4.99 -4.83
C GLN A 64 11.63 6.03 -4.03
N VAL A 65 10.35 5.79 -3.75
CA VAL A 65 9.51 6.74 -3.01
C VAL A 65 10.01 6.95 -1.58
N VAL A 66 10.44 5.89 -0.90
CA VAL A 66 11.02 6.00 0.46
C VAL A 66 12.27 6.87 0.46
N ARG A 67 13.14 6.73 -0.55
CA ARG A 67 14.33 7.58 -0.70
C ARG A 67 13.99 9.05 -0.93
N GLU A 68 13.05 9.33 -1.83
CA GLU A 68 12.60 10.70 -2.10
C GLU A 68 12.00 11.36 -0.85
N ILE A 69 11.16 10.64 -0.10
CA ILE A 69 10.56 11.16 1.13
C ILE A 69 11.62 11.39 2.20
N ALA A 70 12.55 10.44 2.36
CA ALA A 70 13.60 10.60 3.35
C ALA A 70 14.53 11.79 3.06
N GLU A 71 14.87 12.03 1.79
CA GLU A 71 15.62 13.22 1.40
C GLU A 71 14.85 14.51 1.71
N ALA A 72 13.56 14.57 1.37
CA ALA A 72 12.72 15.73 1.61
C ALA A 72 12.55 16.06 3.11
N HIS A 73 12.54 15.03 3.97
CA HIS A 73 12.31 15.16 5.42
C HIS A 73 13.60 15.03 6.26
N GLY A 74 14.78 14.89 5.64
CA GLY A 74 16.06 14.74 6.35
C GLY A 74 16.19 13.45 7.17
N ILE A 75 15.45 12.39 6.80
CA ILE A 75 15.41 11.11 7.51
C ILE A 75 16.63 10.27 7.12
N LYS A 76 17.34 9.75 8.12
CA LYS A 76 18.40 8.77 7.89
C LYS A 76 17.78 7.39 7.70
N LEU A 77 17.76 6.90 6.46
CA LEU A 77 17.19 5.60 6.14
C LEU A 77 18.02 4.42 6.65
N GLY A 78 17.31 3.38 7.09
CA GLY A 78 17.83 2.02 7.19
C GLY A 78 17.98 1.38 5.82
N ARG A 79 18.72 0.28 5.73
CA ARG A 79 19.01 -0.39 4.45
C ARG A 79 17.88 -1.34 4.07
N ILE A 80 17.54 -1.39 2.79
CA ILE A 80 16.75 -2.50 2.23
C ILE A 80 17.76 -3.55 1.76
N VAL A 81 17.76 -4.71 2.41
CA VAL A 81 18.74 -5.78 2.21
C VAL A 81 18.06 -6.94 1.48
N GLU A 82 18.60 -7.33 0.33
CA GLU A 82 18.14 -8.53 -0.38
C GLU A 82 18.28 -9.76 0.52
N ALA A 83 17.17 -10.44 0.77
CA ALA A 83 17.09 -11.60 1.65
C ALA A 83 16.10 -12.62 1.10
N PHE A 84 16.18 -12.86 -0.21
CA PHE A 84 15.24 -13.70 -0.95
C PHE A 84 14.98 -15.05 -0.27
N ASP A 85 13.71 -15.37 -0.06
CA ASP A 85 13.24 -16.64 0.49
C ASP A 85 12.29 -17.28 -0.53
N GLN A 86 12.70 -18.42 -1.08
CA GLN A 86 11.94 -19.15 -2.11
C GLN A 86 10.54 -19.56 -1.63
N ARG A 87 10.40 -19.91 -0.35
CA ARG A 87 9.11 -20.30 0.24
C ARG A 87 8.19 -19.09 0.35
N ILE A 88 8.71 -17.94 0.81
CA ILE A 88 7.92 -16.70 0.88
C ILE A 88 7.51 -16.26 -0.52
N GLN A 89 8.45 -16.26 -1.48
CA GLN A 89 8.15 -15.92 -2.86
C GLN A 89 7.05 -16.82 -3.44
N GLY A 90 7.10 -18.14 -3.20
CA GLY A 90 6.07 -19.06 -3.67
C GLY A 90 4.67 -18.78 -3.12
N ILE A 91 4.55 -18.25 -1.90
CA ILE A 91 3.27 -17.80 -1.32
C ILE A 91 2.80 -16.53 -2.03
N VAL A 92 3.69 -15.55 -2.17
CA VAL A 92 3.38 -14.23 -2.74
C VAL A 92 3.08 -14.31 -4.24
N ASP A 93 3.67 -15.26 -4.96
CA ASP A 93 3.35 -15.56 -6.36
C ASP A 93 1.87 -15.95 -6.56
N GLY A 94 1.20 -16.43 -5.50
CA GLY A 94 -0.23 -16.76 -5.53
C GLY A 94 -1.18 -15.61 -5.21
N TRP A 95 -0.67 -14.43 -4.85
CA TRP A 95 -1.50 -13.27 -4.51
C TRP A 95 -1.91 -12.46 -5.74
N ALA A 96 -3.01 -11.71 -5.61
CA ALA A 96 -3.42 -10.77 -6.64
C ALA A 96 -2.34 -9.68 -6.81
N THR A 97 -2.03 -9.34 -8.07
CA THR A 97 -1.03 -8.32 -8.40
C THR A 97 -1.65 -6.95 -8.68
N ALA A 98 -2.97 -6.88 -8.83
CA ALA A 98 -3.78 -5.69 -9.06
C ALA A 98 -5.21 -5.92 -8.56
N ILE A 99 -5.95 -4.83 -8.34
CA ILE A 99 -7.36 -4.85 -7.95
C ILE A 99 -8.16 -3.98 -8.93
N ASP A 100 -9.32 -4.47 -9.37
CA ASP A 100 -10.34 -3.64 -10.01
C ASP A 100 -11.18 -2.96 -8.93
N GLY A 101 -10.95 -1.67 -8.73
CA GLY A 101 -11.67 -0.83 -7.76
C GLY A 101 -12.94 -0.18 -8.33
N SER A 102 -13.34 -0.46 -9.57
CA SER A 102 -14.42 0.28 -10.26
C SER A 102 -15.75 0.22 -9.51
N ARG A 103 -16.02 -0.87 -8.79
CA ARG A 103 -17.21 -1.00 -7.95
C ARG A 103 -17.17 -0.01 -6.77
N ALA A 104 -16.05 0.09 -6.08
CA ALA A 104 -15.88 1.03 -4.97
C ALA A 104 -16.04 2.47 -5.45
N GLU A 105 -15.47 2.81 -6.61
CA GLU A 105 -15.60 4.14 -7.22
C GLU A 105 -17.07 4.47 -7.56
N ARG A 106 -17.82 3.52 -8.12
CA ARG A 106 -19.27 3.70 -8.38
C ARG A 106 -20.10 3.90 -7.11
N LEU A 107 -19.63 3.38 -5.98
CA LEU A 107 -20.24 3.57 -4.66
C LEU A 107 -19.80 4.89 -4.00
N GLY A 108 -18.93 5.67 -4.66
CA GLY A 108 -18.43 6.95 -4.15
C GLY A 108 -17.24 6.84 -3.21
N LEU A 109 -16.68 5.63 -3.03
CA LEU A 109 -15.55 5.42 -2.12
C LEU A 109 -14.28 6.11 -2.64
N PRO A 110 -13.41 6.61 -1.75
CA PRO A 110 -12.23 7.35 -2.13
C PRO A 110 -11.22 6.46 -2.86
N THR A 111 -10.49 7.08 -3.80
CA THR A 111 -9.33 6.47 -4.45
C THR A 111 -8.05 6.79 -3.67
N PRO A 112 -7.04 5.90 -3.70
CA PRO A 112 -5.80 6.16 -3.01
C PRO A 112 -5.08 7.36 -3.61
N GLN A 113 -4.59 8.23 -2.73
CA GLN A 113 -3.63 9.28 -3.10
C GLN A 113 -2.38 8.66 -3.74
N PRO A 114 -1.58 9.42 -4.50
CA PRO A 114 -0.31 8.93 -5.03
C PRO A 114 0.55 8.28 -3.94
N LEU A 115 1.31 7.23 -4.26
CA LEU A 115 2.10 6.48 -3.28
C LEU A 115 3.00 7.39 -2.43
N LYS A 116 3.58 8.43 -3.02
CA LYS A 116 4.39 9.43 -2.30
C LYS A 116 3.61 10.11 -1.17
N ALA A 117 2.38 10.54 -1.42
CA ALA A 117 1.53 11.16 -0.42
C ALA A 117 1.14 10.15 0.68
N ILE A 118 0.88 8.89 0.33
CA ILE A 118 0.61 7.83 1.33
C ILE A 118 1.80 7.64 2.27
N VAL A 119 3.02 7.60 1.73
CA VAL A 119 4.24 7.44 2.54
C VAL A 119 4.50 8.70 3.36
N GLU A 120 4.23 9.89 2.83
CA GLU A 120 4.35 11.15 3.55
C GLU A 120 3.36 11.26 4.72
N GLN A 121 2.11 10.83 4.54
CA GLN A 121 1.13 10.73 5.62
C GLN A 121 1.65 9.83 6.76
N TYR A 122 2.24 8.68 6.41
CA TYR A 122 2.86 7.81 7.40
C TYR A 122 3.99 8.50 8.16
N VAL A 123 4.88 9.23 7.47
CA VAL A 123 5.96 9.98 8.11
C VAL A 123 5.40 11.03 9.06
N GLN A 124 4.42 11.82 8.62
CA GLN A 124 3.82 12.89 9.44
C GLN A 124 3.19 12.37 10.74
N ASP A 125 2.56 11.20 10.69
CA ASP A 125 1.81 10.66 11.83
C ASP A 125 2.68 9.78 12.76
N PHE A 126 3.77 9.18 12.26
CA PHE A 126 4.45 8.09 12.97
C PHE A 126 5.98 8.18 13.04
N VAL A 127 6.64 9.16 12.37
CA VAL A 127 8.10 9.32 12.35
C VAL A 127 8.49 10.69 12.89
#